data_AF-A0A961WFE5-F1
#
_entry.id   AF-A0A961WFE5-F1
#
_cell.length_a   1.000
_cell.length_b   1.000
_cell.length_c   1.000
_cell.angle_alpha   90.00
_cell.angle_beta   90.00
_cell.angle_gamma   90.00
#
_symmetry.space_group_name_H-M   'P 1'
#
loop_
_entity.id
_entity.type
_entity.pdbx_description
1 polymer ?
#
loop_
_entity_poly.entity_id
_entity_poly.type
_entity_poly.pdbx_seq_one_letter_code
_entity_poly.pdbx_strand_id
1 'polypeptide(L)'
;LASTPVSSNKSMIGHTLSAAGAIEAVLSFLMIANGVLLPTINYADPDPDIPLDVVPNTARRQNIRTVLSNSFGFGGQNAALVLSAAD
;
A
#
# COMPACT_ATOMS: atom_id res chain seq x y z
N LEU A 1 -6.74 1.50 13.06
CA LEU A 1 -6.16 1.99 11.79
C LEU A 1 -6.03 3.51 11.71
N ALA A 2 -6.72 4.32 12.54
CA ALA A 2 -6.78 5.78 12.37
C ALA A 2 -5.41 6.51 12.27
N SER A 3 -4.31 5.91 12.73
CA SER A 3 -2.96 6.47 12.64
C SER A 3 -2.00 5.70 11.71
N THR A 4 -2.47 4.65 11.01
CA THR A 4 -1.65 3.83 10.12
C THR A 4 -1.85 4.31 8.68
N PRO A 5 -0.79 4.79 8.00
CA PRO A 5 -0.89 5.14 6.58
C PRO A 5 -1.26 3.93 5.73
N VAL A 6 -2.15 4.13 4.77
CA VAL A 6 -2.56 3.12 3.79
C VAL A 6 -2.29 3.68 2.40
N SER A 7 -1.83 2.89 1.44
CA SER A 7 -1.73 3.36 0.06
C SER A 7 -2.00 2.25 -0.95
N SER A 8 -2.34 2.65 -2.17
CA SER A 8 -2.62 1.73 -3.28
C SER A 8 -1.75 2.05 -4.48
N ASN A 9 -0.76 1.20 -4.75
CA ASN A 9 0.10 1.34 -5.93
C ASN A 9 -0.64 1.08 -7.26
N LYS A 10 -1.80 0.42 -7.23
CA LYS A 10 -2.69 0.27 -8.39
C LYS A 10 -3.14 1.61 -8.96
N SER A 11 -3.14 2.68 -8.15
CA SER A 11 -3.37 4.05 -8.64
C SER A 11 -2.38 4.48 -9.73
N MET A 12 -1.16 3.93 -9.73
CA MET A 12 -0.08 4.26 -10.68
C MET A 12 0.04 3.24 -11.82
N ILE A 13 -0.06 1.95 -11.51
CA ILE A 13 0.25 0.86 -12.46
C ILE A 13 -0.98 0.07 -12.91
N GLY A 14 -2.17 0.41 -12.41
CA GLY A 14 -3.40 -0.35 -12.64
C GLY A 14 -3.45 -1.68 -11.88
N HIS A 15 -4.48 -2.48 -12.15
CA HIS A 15 -4.64 -3.79 -11.56
C HIS A 15 -4.09 -4.89 -12.46
N THR A 16 -2.92 -5.41 -12.13
CA THR A 16 -2.21 -6.46 -12.89
C THR A 16 -2.67 -7.90 -12.57
N LEU A 17 -3.92 -8.05 -12.12
CA LEU A 17 -4.53 -9.33 -11.74
C LEU A 17 -3.65 -10.14 -10.79
N SER A 18 -3.28 -11.37 -11.17
CA SER A 18 -2.48 -12.30 -10.36
C SER A 18 -1.08 -11.76 -10.03
N ALA A 19 -0.52 -10.86 -10.84
CA ALA A 19 0.78 -10.27 -10.58
C ALA A 19 0.74 -9.15 -9.51
N ALA A 20 -0.44 -8.64 -9.16
CA ALA A 20 -0.56 -7.47 -8.28
C ALA A 20 0.09 -7.71 -6.91
N GLY A 21 -0.19 -8.87 -6.29
CA GLY A 21 0.39 -9.20 -4.98
C GLY A 21 1.91 -9.30 -4.97
N ALA A 22 2.51 -9.81 -6.06
CA ALA A 22 3.97 -9.89 -6.19
C ALA A 22 4.61 -8.50 -6.35
N ILE A 23 4.01 -7.65 -7.19
CA ILE A 23 4.49 -6.27 -7.38
C ILE A 23 4.34 -5.46 -6.08
N GLU A 24 3.21 -5.62 -5.38
CA GLU A 24 2.95 -5.01 -4.07
C GLU A 24 3.99 -5.43 -3.02
N ALA A 25 4.37 -6.71 -2.99
CA ALA A 25 5.40 -7.20 -2.08
C ALA A 25 6.77 -6.55 -2.36
N VAL A 26 7.19 -6.48 -3.63
CA VAL A 26 8.44 -5.82 -4.03
C VAL A 26 8.43 -4.34 -3.64
N LEU A 27 7.34 -3.63 -3.94
CA LEU A 27 7.21 -2.22 -3.57
C LEU A 27 7.21 -2.02 -2.05
N SER A 28 6.60 -2.93 -1.28
CA SER A 28 6.62 -2.89 0.18
C SER A 28 8.04 -3.05 0.75
N PHE A 29 8.84 -3.97 0.19
CA PHE A 29 10.26 -4.09 0.56
C PHE A 29 11.04 -2.81 0.22
N LEU A 30 10.79 -2.20 -0.95
CA LEU A 30 11.43 -0.94 -1.31
C LEU A 30 11.00 0.22 -0.41
N MET A 31 9.74 0.27 0.02
CA MET A 31 9.25 1.25 1.01
C MET A 31 10.00 1.12 2.33
N ILE A 32 10.14 -0.11 2.84
CA ILE A 32 10.92 -0.41 4.06
C ILE A 32 12.39 0.01 3.88
N ALA A 33 13.03 -0.45 2.81
CA ALA A 33 14.46 -0.20 2.57
C ALA A 33 14.81 1.28 2.38
N ASN A 34 13.90 2.06 1.78
CA ASN A 34 14.16 3.48 1.48
C ASN A 34 13.53 4.46 2.49
N GLY A 35 12.67 3.97 3.40
CA GLY A 35 11.93 4.81 4.34
C GLY A 35 11.01 5.81 3.65
N VAL A 36 10.31 5.38 2.59
CA VAL A 36 9.41 6.21 1.79
C VAL A 36 8.06 5.52 1.67
N LEU A 37 6.99 6.21 2.03
CA LEU A 37 5.63 5.80 1.72
C LEU A 37 5.29 6.18 0.28
N LEU A 38 4.88 5.19 -0.52
CA LEU A 38 4.36 5.45 -1.87
C LEU A 38 2.95 6.05 -1.80
N PRO A 39 2.62 7.00 -2.70
CA PRO A 39 1.34 7.67 -2.68
C PRO A 39 0.23 6.81 -3.29
N THR A 40 -1.00 7.19 -2.97
CA THR A 40 -2.16 6.90 -3.81
C THR A 40 -2.39 8.11 -4.70
N ILE A 41 -2.04 8.00 -5.99
CA ILE A 41 -2.23 9.10 -6.95
C ILE A 41 -3.69 9.19 -7.40
N ASN A 42 -4.05 10.31 -8.05
CA ASN A 42 -5.41 10.62 -8.52
C ASN A 42 -6.43 10.77 -7.38
N TYR A 43 -5.99 11.15 -6.18
CA TYR A 43 -6.86 11.36 -5.02
C TYR A 43 -7.26 12.85 -4.94
N ALA A 44 -8.34 13.22 -5.63
CA ALA A 44 -8.81 14.62 -5.70
C ALA A 44 -10.10 14.88 -4.91
N ASP A 45 -11.00 13.89 -4.83
CA ASP A 45 -12.30 13.99 -4.17
C ASP A 45 -12.37 12.93 -3.04
N PRO A 46 -12.08 13.32 -1.78
CA PRO A 46 -12.09 12.41 -0.64
C PRO A 46 -13.49 11.89 -0.31
N ASP A 47 -13.63 10.57 -0.18
CA ASP A 47 -14.86 9.96 0.34
C ASP A 47 -14.95 10.18 1.86
N PRO A 48 -16.01 10.84 2.38
CA PRO A 48 -16.19 11.08 3.80
C PRO A 48 -16.30 9.80 4.64
N ASP A 49 -16.67 8.66 4.05
CA ASP A 49 -16.78 7.37 4.72
C ASP A 49 -15.42 6.64 4.85
N ILE A 50 -14.34 7.19 4.29
CA ILE A 50 -12.98 6.66 4.38
C ILE A 50 -12.14 7.56 5.30
N PRO A 51 -12.19 7.37 6.64
CA PRO A 51 -11.44 8.18 7.60
C PRO A 51 -9.97 7.72 7.72
N LEU A 52 -9.33 7.38 6.60
CA LEU A 52 -7.98 6.84 6.55
C LEU A 52 -7.01 7.81 5.87
N ASP A 53 -5.78 7.84 6.37
CA ASP A 53 -4.67 8.48 5.68
C ASP A 53 -4.22 7.61 4.51
N VAL A 54 -4.71 7.93 3.30
CA VAL A 54 -4.44 7.18 2.07
C VAL A 54 -3.13 7.57 1.37
N VAL A 55 -2.28 8.37 2.03
CA VAL A 55 -1.06 8.97 1.45
C VAL A 55 -1.36 9.65 0.11
N PRO A 56 -2.18 10.72 0.10
CA PRO A 56 -2.75 11.26 -1.12
C PRO A 56 -1.69 11.98 -1.98
N ASN A 57 -1.58 11.59 -3.25
CA ASN A 57 -0.85 12.23 -4.36
C ASN A 57 0.67 12.40 -4.22
N THR A 58 1.22 12.50 -3.01
CA THR A 58 2.63 12.81 -2.79
C THR A 58 3.26 11.80 -1.86
N ALA A 59 4.36 11.19 -2.30
CA ALA A 59 5.18 10.31 -1.47
C ALA A 59 5.74 11.09 -0.28
N ARG A 60 5.90 10.44 0.88
CA ARG A 60 6.51 11.08 2.05
C ARG A 60 7.43 10.14 2.81
N ARG A 61 8.47 10.70 3.41
CA ARG A 61 9.43 9.92 4.21
C ARG A 61 8.81 9.53 5.54
N GLN A 62 9.04 8.28 5.94
CA GLN A 62 8.67 7.75 7.25
C GLN A 62 9.58 6.57 7.59
N ASN A 63 9.91 6.40 8.86
CA ASN A 63 10.59 5.19 9.31
C ASN A 63 9.59 4.02 9.25
N ILE A 64 9.75 3.12 8.28
CA ILE A 64 8.86 2.00 8.04
C ILE A 64 9.61 0.73 8.42
N ARG A 65 9.19 0.08 9.50
CA ARG A 65 9.73 -1.24 9.89
C ARG A 65 8.89 -2.40 9.42
N THR A 66 7.57 -2.23 9.39
CA THR A 66 6.63 -3.32 9.11
C THR A 66 5.49 -2.82 8.23
N VAL A 67 5.10 -3.62 7.24
CA VAL A 67 4.02 -3.33 6.29
C VAL A 67 3.08 -4.54 6.22
N LEU A 68 1.79 -4.26 6.10
CA LEU A 68 0.76 -5.24 5.73
C LEU A 68 0.37 -5.02 4.26
N SER A 69 0.49 -6.05 3.43
CA SER A 69 0.02 -6.06 2.04
C SER A 69 -1.18 -6.99 1.91
N ASN A 70 -2.31 -6.45 1.44
CA ASN A 70 -3.57 -7.18 1.30
C ASN A 70 -3.89 -7.46 -0.18
N SER A 71 -4.34 -8.68 -0.46
CA SER A 71 -4.80 -9.08 -1.79
C SER A 71 -6.13 -9.85 -1.67
N PHE A 72 -7.20 -9.28 -2.21
CA PHE A 72 -8.55 -9.84 -2.18
C PHE A 72 -9.02 -10.09 -3.61
N GLY A 73 -9.00 -11.35 -4.03
CA GLY A 73 -9.31 -11.80 -5.38
C GLY A 73 -10.71 -12.37 -5.52
N PHE A 74 -11.12 -12.58 -6.77
CA PHE A 74 -12.39 -13.24 -7.10
C PHE A 74 -12.47 -14.66 -6.51
N GLY A 75 -13.69 -15.13 -6.27
CA GLY A 75 -13.94 -16.43 -5.65
C GLY A 75 -13.67 -16.47 -4.14
N GLY A 76 -13.53 -15.31 -3.48
CA GLY A 76 -13.31 -15.21 -2.04
C GLY A 76 -11.88 -15.53 -1.62
N GLN A 77 -10.91 -15.41 -2.53
CA GLN A 77 -9.50 -15.66 -2.25
C GLN A 77 -8.88 -14.44 -1.57
N ASN A 78 -8.77 -14.50 -0.24
CA ASN A 78 -8.19 -13.42 0.56
C ASN A 78 -6.83 -13.83 1.11
N ALA A 79 -5.81 -13.04 0.83
CA ALA A 79 -4.45 -13.24 1.32
C ALA A 79 -3.87 -11.95 1.91
N ALA A 80 -3.02 -12.10 2.91
CA ALA A 80 -2.34 -10.99 3.58
C ALA A 80 -0.89 -11.39 3.87
N LEU A 81 0.05 -10.47 3.58
CA LEU A 81 1.46 -10.62 3.90
C LEU A 81 1.87 -9.56 4.91
N VAL A 82 2.54 -9.98 5.99
CA VAL A 82 3.22 -9.08 6.91
C VAL A 82 4.71 -9.13 6.60
N LEU A 83 5.26 -8.00 6.17
CA LEU A 83 6.67 -7.86 5.78
C LEU A 83 7.35 -6.95 6.80
N SER A 84 8.51 -7.35 7.30
CA SER A 84 9.28 -6.57 8.27
C SER A 84 10.74 -6.46 7.85
N ALA A 85 11.37 -5.34 8.17
CA ALA A 85 12.81 -5.20 8.09
C ALA A 85 13.49 -6.32 8.91
N ALA A 86 14.58 -6.86 8.36
CA ALA A 86 15.51 -7.69 9.12
C ALA A 86 16.35 -6.79 10.05
N ASP A 87 16.85 -7.37 11.14
CA ASP A 87 17.75 -6.69 12.07
C ASP A 87 19.20 -6.65 11.56
#